data_AF-A0A6L7XJZ7-F1
#
_entry.id   AF-A0A6L7XJZ7-F1
#
_cell.length_a   1.000
_cell.length_b   1.000
_cell.length_c   1.000
_cell.angle_alpha   90.00
_cell.angle_beta   90.00
_cell.angle_gamma   90.00
#
_symmetry.space_group_name_H-M   'P 1'
#
loop_
_entity.id
_entity.type
_entity.pdbx_description
1 polymer ?
#
loop_
_entity_poly.entity_id
_entity_poly.type
_entity_poly.pdbx_seq_one_letter_code
_entity_poly.pdbx_strand_id
1 'polypeptide(L)'
;MTAPGLATAVETAAHGAHLAWCAGVSEVASEASDSAAASTLMSALRMRIGELQLDASLVDPAVEKGKRAARAYAAAGDESRLRDALAGCRISLATGGR
;
A
#
# COMPACT_ATOMS: atom_id res chain seq x y z
N MET A 1 22.31 15.66 -22.98
CA MET A 1 21.09 14.83 -23.01
C MET A 1 21.11 13.94 -21.78
N THR A 2 20.44 14.34 -20.71
CA THR A 2 20.34 13.57 -19.45
C THR A 2 19.13 12.67 -19.58
N ALA A 3 19.27 11.35 -19.45
CA ALA A 3 18.19 10.38 -19.65
C ALA A 3 17.05 10.62 -18.63
N PRO A 4 15.92 11.26 -19.01
CA PRO A 4 14.84 11.58 -18.08
C PRO A 4 14.02 10.33 -17.73
N GLY A 5 14.07 9.30 -18.57
CA GLY A 5 13.20 8.12 -18.47
C GLY A 5 13.54 7.17 -17.32
N LEU A 6 14.77 7.16 -16.80
CA LEU A 6 15.15 6.21 -15.74
C LEU A 6 14.67 6.66 -14.35
N ALA A 7 14.77 7.97 -14.06
CA ALA A 7 14.35 8.52 -12.77
C ALA A 7 12.83 8.34 -12.56
N THR A 8 12.03 8.66 -13.59
CA THR A 8 10.57 8.53 -13.54
C THR A 8 10.11 7.07 -13.45
N ALA A 9 10.83 6.13 -14.08
CA ALA A 9 10.52 4.71 -13.97
C ALA A 9 10.80 4.15 -12.56
N VAL A 10 11.88 4.57 -11.92
CA VAL A 10 12.21 4.18 -10.53
C VAL A 10 11.22 4.79 -9.54
N GLU A 11 10.84 6.06 -9.72
CA GLU A 11 9.80 6.71 -8.91
C GLU A 11 8.46 5.99 -9.05
N THR A 12 8.09 5.58 -10.28
CA THR A 12 6.85 4.83 -10.54
C THR A 12 6.89 3.44 -9.92
N ALA A 13 8.03 2.73 -10.00
CA ALA A 13 8.19 1.42 -9.38
C ALA A 13 8.13 1.49 -7.83
N ALA A 14 8.79 2.48 -7.23
CA ALA A 14 8.73 2.72 -5.79
C ALA A 14 7.32 3.10 -5.33
N HIS A 15 6.64 3.95 -6.11
CA HIS A 15 5.25 4.32 -5.84
C HIS A 15 4.31 3.11 -5.95
N GLY A 16 4.48 2.30 -6.98
CA GLY A 16 3.71 1.06 -7.17
C GLY A 16 3.93 0.06 -6.04
N ALA A 17 5.17 -0.14 -5.60
CA ALA A 17 5.50 -0.98 -4.45
C ALA A 17 4.89 -0.43 -3.14
N HIS A 18 4.82 0.89 -2.97
CA HIS A 18 4.17 1.48 -1.81
C HIS A 18 2.65 1.25 -1.82
N LEU A 19 1.98 1.45 -2.96
CA LEU A 19 0.55 1.16 -3.12
C LEU A 19 0.24 -0.32 -2.85
N ALA A 20 1.09 -1.21 -3.37
CA ALA A 20 1.00 -2.65 -3.12
C ALA A 20 1.16 -2.99 -1.62
N TRP A 21 2.14 -2.38 -0.94
CA TRP A 21 2.31 -2.52 0.51
C TRP A 21 1.07 -2.06 1.28
N CYS A 22 0.50 -0.90 0.91
CA CYS A 22 -0.71 -0.37 1.50
C CYS A 22 -1.93 -1.29 1.31
N ALA A 23 -2.01 -1.99 0.18
CA ALA A 23 -3.05 -2.99 -0.06
C ALA A 23 -2.90 -4.15 0.93
N GLY A 24 -1.68 -4.69 1.07
CA GLY A 24 -1.42 -5.77 2.03
C GLY A 24 -1.76 -5.41 3.48
N VAL A 25 -1.43 -4.19 3.92
CA VAL A 25 -1.78 -3.71 5.27
C VAL A 25 -3.30 -3.56 5.44
N SER A 26 -3.97 -3.00 4.44
CA SER A 26 -5.42 -2.76 4.47
C SER A 26 -6.23 -4.06 4.48
N GLU A 27 -5.75 -5.12 3.81
CA GLU A 27 -6.39 -6.45 3.84
C GLU A 27 -6.47 -6.99 5.26
N VAL A 28 -5.32 -7.08 5.94
CA VAL A 28 -5.23 -7.61 7.30
C VAL A 28 -5.99 -6.73 8.28
N ALA A 29 -5.91 -5.40 8.11
CA ALA A 29 -6.64 -4.49 8.98
C ALA A 29 -8.17 -4.60 8.80
N SER A 30 -8.63 -4.87 7.58
CA SER A 30 -10.04 -5.12 7.31
C SER A 30 -10.53 -6.39 8.00
N GLU A 31 -9.73 -7.46 7.99
CA GLU A 31 -10.03 -8.72 8.66
C GLU A 31 -10.05 -8.58 10.20
N ALA A 32 -9.09 -7.83 10.74
CA ALA A 32 -8.92 -7.72 12.20
C ALA A 32 -9.95 -6.79 12.87
N SER A 33 -10.42 -5.76 12.17
CA SER A 33 -11.10 -4.62 12.80
C SER A 33 -12.50 -4.32 12.25
N ASP A 34 -13.00 -5.10 11.28
CA ASP A 34 -14.27 -4.88 10.56
C ASP A 34 -14.49 -3.39 10.18
N SER A 35 -13.41 -2.75 9.71
CA SER A 35 -13.36 -1.30 9.56
C SER A 35 -13.79 -0.89 8.16
N ALA A 36 -14.91 -0.16 8.05
CA ALA A 36 -15.34 0.47 6.81
C ALA A 36 -14.23 1.30 6.13
N ALA A 37 -13.32 1.88 6.92
CA ALA A 37 -12.18 2.64 6.42
C ALA A 37 -11.15 1.79 5.67
N ALA A 38 -10.90 0.55 6.12
CA ALA A 38 -10.00 -0.39 5.45
C ALA A 38 -10.58 -0.87 4.11
N SER A 39 -11.89 -1.15 4.07
CA SER A 39 -12.62 -1.53 2.85
C SER A 39 -12.63 -0.42 1.79
N THR A 40 -12.93 0.83 2.18
CA THR A 40 -12.85 1.98 1.26
C THR A 40 -11.44 2.18 0.71
N LEU A 41 -10.43 2.04 1.56
CA LEU A 41 -9.03 2.17 1.16
C LEU A 41 -8.61 1.07 0.17
N MET A 42 -9.03 -0.18 0.41
CA MET A 42 -8.76 -1.30 -0.49
C MET A 42 -9.33 -1.09 -1.90
N SER A 43 -10.57 -0.62 -2.01
CA SER A 43 -11.18 -0.31 -3.31
C SER A 43 -10.39 0.76 -4.07
N ALA A 44 -9.96 1.83 -3.38
CA ALA A 44 -9.16 2.89 -3.99
C ALA A 44 -7.77 2.39 -4.45
N LEU A 45 -7.12 1.54 -3.65
CA LEU A 45 -5.82 0.95 -3.96
C LEU A 45 -5.90 0.01 -5.18
N ARG A 46 -6.92 -0.84 -5.26
CA ARG A 46 -7.12 -1.74 -6.41
C ARG A 46 -7.31 -0.98 -7.72
N MET A 47 -8.10 0.10 -7.70
CA MET A 47 -8.24 0.95 -8.90
C MET A 47 -6.90 1.54 -9.33
N ARG A 48 -6.13 2.13 -8.39
CA ARG A 48 -4.82 2.73 -8.71
C ARG A 48 -3.78 1.74 -9.17
N ILE A 49 -3.70 0.56 -8.56
CA ILE A 49 -2.78 -0.51 -9.00
C ILE A 49 -3.15 -0.98 -10.41
N GLY A 50 -4.45 -1.13 -10.71
CA GLY A 50 -4.94 -1.51 -12.03
C GLY A 50 -4.65 -0.45 -13.12
N GLU A 51 -4.77 0.83 -12.78
CA GLU A 51 -4.43 1.95 -13.68
C GLU A 51 -2.93 1.98 -14.02
N LEU A 52 -2.07 1.66 -13.05
CA LEU A 52 -0.62 1.74 -13.21
C LEU A 52 -0.01 0.53 -13.95
N GLN A 53 -0.81 -0.48 -14.30
CA GLN A 53 -0.37 -1.72 -14.98
C GLN A 53 0.95 -2.27 -14.40
N LEU A 54 1.06 -2.28 -13.07
CA LEU A 54 2.28 -2.68 -12.38
C LEU A 54 2.55 -4.17 -12.59
N ASP A 55 3.82 -4.53 -12.79
CA ASP A 55 4.25 -5.91 -12.90
C ASP A 55 3.98 -6.67 -11.59
N ALA A 56 3.20 -7.75 -11.68
CA ALA A 56 2.84 -8.59 -10.54
C ALA A 56 4.06 -9.11 -9.76
N SER A 57 5.18 -9.36 -10.45
CA SER A 57 6.43 -9.82 -9.83
C SER A 57 7.03 -8.81 -8.85
N LEU A 58 6.70 -7.53 -8.99
CA LEU A 58 7.11 -6.45 -8.08
C LEU A 58 6.01 -6.13 -7.04
N VAL A 59 4.75 -6.31 -7.42
CA VAL A 59 3.58 -6.02 -6.57
C VAL A 59 3.40 -7.09 -5.48
N ASP A 60 3.45 -8.38 -5.84
CA ASP A 60 3.16 -9.47 -4.91
C ASP A 60 4.08 -9.49 -3.68
N PRO A 61 5.42 -9.31 -3.81
CA PRO A 61 6.30 -9.25 -2.66
C PRO A 61 5.99 -8.06 -1.73
N ALA A 62 5.59 -6.93 -2.30
CA ALA A 62 5.25 -5.74 -1.53
C ALA A 62 3.92 -5.91 -0.78
N VAL A 63 2.91 -6.52 -1.42
CA VAL A 63 1.66 -6.92 -0.79
C VAL A 63 1.93 -7.85 0.40
N GLU A 64 2.68 -8.92 0.18
CA GLU A 64 2.99 -9.89 1.24
C GLU A 64 3.81 -9.27 2.39
N LYS A 65 4.72 -8.34 2.07
CA LYS A 65 5.44 -7.56 3.08
C LYS A 65 4.48 -6.69 3.90
N GLY A 66 3.49 -6.06 3.26
CA GLY A 66 2.44 -5.29 3.93
C GLY A 66 1.60 -6.15 4.87
N LYS A 67 1.14 -7.31 4.39
CA LYS A 67 0.38 -8.28 5.21
C LYS A 67 1.17 -8.72 6.43
N ARG A 68 2.46 -9.07 6.25
CA ARG A 68 3.32 -9.50 7.36
C ARG A 68 3.49 -8.41 8.41
N ALA A 69 3.69 -7.16 8.01
CA ALA A 69 3.80 -6.03 8.93
C ALA A 69 2.50 -5.81 9.72
N ALA A 70 1.35 -5.80 9.04
CA ALA A 70 0.05 -5.65 9.68
C ALA A 70 -0.28 -6.80 10.64
N ARG A 71 0.03 -8.04 10.26
CA ARG A 71 -0.13 -9.21 11.14
C ARG A 71 0.77 -9.11 12.37
N ALA A 72 1.99 -8.60 12.24
CA ALA A 72 2.87 -8.38 13.38
C ALA A 72 2.31 -7.32 14.34
N TYR A 73 1.74 -6.22 13.83
CA TYR A 73 1.08 -5.22 14.68
C TYR A 73 -0.13 -5.81 15.40
N ALA A 74 -0.99 -6.57 14.69
CA ALA A 74 -2.14 -7.23 15.28
C ALA A 74 -1.73 -8.27 16.34
N ALA A 75 -0.72 -9.08 16.07
CA ALA A 75 -0.19 -10.06 17.02
C ALA A 75 0.44 -9.42 18.26
N ALA A 76 0.98 -8.21 18.13
CA ALA A 76 1.47 -7.41 19.26
C ALA A 76 0.35 -6.69 20.05
N GLY A 77 -0.89 -6.68 19.54
CA GLY A 77 -1.99 -5.87 20.10
C GLY A 77 -1.84 -4.36 19.86
N ASP A 78 -0.95 -3.96 18.93
CA ASP A 78 -0.64 -2.56 18.63
C ASP A 78 -1.63 -1.96 17.62
N GLU A 79 -2.91 -1.87 17.98
CA GLU A 79 -3.97 -1.32 17.11
C GLU A 79 -3.69 0.12 16.66
N SER A 80 -3.01 0.91 17.49
CA SER A 80 -2.60 2.27 17.14
C SER A 80 -1.60 2.28 15.97
N ARG A 81 -0.64 1.36 15.94
CA ARG A 81 0.30 1.24 14.80
C ARG A 81 -0.41 0.86 13.51
N LEU A 82 -1.42 0.00 13.60
CA LEU A 82 -2.24 -0.38 12.45
C LEU A 82 -3.02 0.82 11.91
N ARG A 83 -3.63 1.62 12.79
CA ARG A 83 -4.31 2.88 12.42
C ARG A 83 -3.35 3.90 11.80
N ASP A 84 -2.15 4.06 12.37
CA ASP A 84 -1.14 4.98 11.83
C ASP A 84 -0.67 4.54 10.44
N ALA A 85 -0.47 3.23 10.23
CA ALA A 85 -0.12 2.68 8.91
C ALA A 85 -1.23 2.94 7.88
N LEU A 86 -2.50 2.74 8.23
CA LEU A 86 -3.65 3.05 7.37
C LEU A 86 -3.77 4.55 7.07
N ALA A 87 -3.54 5.40 8.07
CA ALA A 87 -3.55 6.85 7.90
C ALA A 87 -2.43 7.29 6.94
N GLY A 88 -1.23 6.75 7.09
CA GLY A 88 -0.11 6.97 6.18
C GLY A 88 -0.43 6.56 4.74
N CYS A 89 -1.05 5.40 4.56
CA CYS A 89 -1.49 4.93 3.24
C CYS A 89 -2.52 5.87 2.58
N ARG A 90 -3.49 6.37 3.35
CA ARG A 90 -4.47 7.35 2.86
C ARG A 90 -3.81 8.66 2.43
N ILE A 91 -2.87 9.17 3.21
CA ILE A 91 -2.14 10.40 2.90
C ILE A 91 -1.35 10.22 1.60
N SER A 92 -0.58 9.13 1.48
CA SER A 92 0.20 8.86 0.27
C SER A 92 -0.68 8.71 -0.98
N LEU A 93 -1.89 8.15 -0.84
CA LEU A 93 -2.85 8.04 -1.95
C LEU A 93 -3.43 9.41 -2.35
N ALA A 94 -3.73 10.26 -1.38
CA ALA A 94 -4.26 11.60 -1.61
C ALA A 94 -3.22 12.55 -2.23
N THR A 95 -1.95 12.43 -1.84
CA THR A 95 -0.87 13.24 -2.41
C THR A 95 -0.34 12.69 -3.74
N GLY A 96 -0.68 11.44 -4.08
CA GLY A 96 -0.17 10.76 -5.26
C GLY A 96 1.33 10.44 -5.16
N GLY A 97 1.84 10.24 -3.94
CA GLY A 97 3.25 9.91 -3.69
C GLY A 97 4.26 11.04 -3.91
N ARG A 98 3.80 12.29 -4.03
CA ARG A 98 4.64 13.49 -4.03
C ARG A 98 4.98 13.95 -2.61
#